data_AF-A0A962S5G7-F1
#
_entry.id   AF-A0A962S5G7-F1
#
_cell.length_a   1.000
_cell.length_b   1.000
_cell.length_c   1.000
_cell.angle_alpha   90.00
_cell.angle_beta   90.00
_cell.angle_gamma   90.00
#
_symmetry.space_group_name_H-M   'P 1'
#
loop_
_entity.id
_entity.type
_entity.pdbx_description
1 polymer ?
#
loop_
_entity_poly.entity_id
_entity_poly.type
_entity_poly.pdbx_seq_one_letter_code
_entity_poly.pdbx_strand_id
1 'polypeptide(L)'
;MTALTNRYDLVLIFDVKNGNPNGDPDAGNLPRLDPETNHGLVTDVCLKRKIRNYVELAHAGEDGRHIYVEEGAILNDKHRQAYRALRPEDPKVDKDAKLNPKSDEEAARLRQFMCDNFFDVRTFGAVMSTGVNCGQVRG
;
A
#
# COMPACT_ATOMS: atom_id res chain seq x y z
N MET A 1 5.33 17.42 0.54
CA MET A 1 3.88 17.63 0.68
C MET A 1 3.60 18.16 2.08
N THR A 2 2.67 19.10 2.24
CA THR A 2 2.27 19.58 3.57
C THR A 2 1.36 18.54 4.22
N ALA A 3 1.68 18.12 5.43
CA ALA A 3 0.85 17.18 6.18
C ALA A 3 -0.53 17.81 6.50
N LEU A 4 -1.56 16.97 6.62
CA LEU A 4 -2.87 17.41 7.09
C LEU A 4 -2.75 17.92 8.53
N THR A 5 -3.35 19.08 8.81
CA THR A 5 -3.32 19.71 10.15
C THR A 5 -4.50 19.31 11.03
N ASN A 6 -5.52 18.67 10.45
CA ASN A 6 -6.73 18.24 11.14
C ASN A 6 -6.92 16.73 11.01
N ARG A 7 -7.57 16.12 12.01
CA ARG A 7 -8.14 14.78 11.91
C ARG A 7 -9.49 14.85 11.20
N TYR A 8 -9.75 13.91 10.32
CA TYR A 8 -11.02 13.78 9.59
C TYR A 8 -11.68 12.45 9.92
N ASP A 9 -12.99 12.48 10.17
CA ASP A 9 -13.84 11.30 10.27
C ASP A 9 -14.86 11.35 9.13
N LEU A 10 -15.12 10.20 8.51
CA LEU A 10 -15.95 10.09 7.30
C LEU A 10 -16.93 8.92 7.45
N VAL A 11 -18.17 9.12 6.98
CA VAL A 11 -19.16 8.05 6.82
C VAL A 11 -19.40 7.85 5.33
N LEU A 12 -19.10 6.66 4.84
CA LEU A 12 -19.36 6.26 3.46
C LEU A 12 -20.60 5.37 3.42
N ILE A 13 -21.62 5.80 2.67
CA ILE A 13 -22.82 5.01 2.41
C ILE A 13 -22.81 4.61 0.94
N PHE A 14 -22.93 3.31 0.68
CA PHE A 14 -23.07 2.76 -0.67
C PHE A 14 -24.06 1.60 -0.63
N ASP A 15 -24.69 1.31 -1.76
CA ASP A 15 -25.57 0.16 -1.94
C ASP A 15 -25.02 -0.80 -3.01
N VAL A 16 -25.62 -1.98 -3.06
CA VAL A 16 -25.36 -2.98 -4.10
C VAL A 16 -26.69 -3.60 -4.49
N LYS A 17 -26.92 -3.75 -5.79
CA LYS A 17 -28.12 -4.36 -6.33
C LYS A 17 -27.75 -5.59 -7.13
N ASN A 18 -28.32 -6.74 -6.78
CA ASN A 18 -28.11 -8.02 -7.47
C ASN A 18 -26.61 -8.36 -7.66
N GLY A 19 -25.80 -8.12 -6.64
CA GLY A 19 -24.34 -8.32 -6.71
C GLY A 19 -23.74 -8.77 -5.39
N ASN A 20 -22.46 -9.15 -5.44
CA ASN A 20 -21.69 -9.53 -4.26
C ASN A 20 -20.62 -8.44 -3.97
N PRO A 21 -20.79 -7.61 -2.93
CA PRO A 21 -19.89 -6.48 -2.67
C PRO A 21 -18.54 -6.94 -2.10
N ASN A 22 -18.51 -8.06 -1.37
CA ASN A 22 -17.30 -8.65 -0.80
C ASN A 22 -17.55 -10.13 -0.50
N GLY A 23 -17.00 -11.01 -1.33
CA GLY A 23 -17.09 -12.45 -1.14
C GLY A 23 -16.21 -12.98 -0.02
N ASP A 24 -16.66 -14.07 0.60
CA ASP A 24 -15.95 -14.82 1.61
C ASP A 24 -15.21 -16.03 0.99
N PRO A 25 -13.86 -16.07 1.01
CA PRO A 25 -13.10 -17.20 0.48
C PRO A 25 -13.35 -18.50 1.26
N ASP A 26 -13.74 -18.43 2.54
CA ASP A 26 -13.98 -19.60 3.38
C ASP A 26 -15.42 -20.12 3.26
N ALA A 27 -16.34 -19.29 2.75
CA ALA A 27 -17.74 -19.65 2.52
C ALA A 27 -18.08 -19.73 1.01
N GLY A 28 -17.16 -20.24 0.20
CA GLY A 28 -17.43 -20.50 -1.22
C GLY A 28 -17.79 -19.24 -2.03
N ASN A 29 -17.20 -18.09 -1.67
CA ASN A 29 -17.44 -16.79 -2.28
C ASN A 29 -18.87 -16.23 -2.09
N LEU A 30 -19.63 -16.71 -1.11
CA LEU A 30 -20.86 -16.05 -0.67
C LEU A 30 -20.56 -14.65 -0.11
N PRO A 31 -21.52 -13.70 -0.10
CA PRO A 31 -21.33 -12.43 0.59
C PRO A 31 -20.95 -12.66 2.05
N ARG A 32 -19.94 -11.92 2.53
CA ARG A 32 -19.53 -12.00 3.94
C ARG A 32 -20.66 -11.54 4.86
N LEU A 33 -20.80 -12.24 5.98
CA LEU A 33 -21.77 -11.94 7.04
C LEU A 33 -21.04 -11.86 8.38
N ASP A 34 -21.45 -10.92 9.22
CA ASP A 34 -21.08 -10.93 10.63
C ASP A 34 -21.82 -12.08 11.34
N PRO A 35 -21.10 -13.03 11.98
CA PRO A 35 -21.72 -14.20 12.60
C PRO A 35 -22.59 -13.86 13.82
N GLU A 36 -22.41 -12.71 14.46
CA GLU A 36 -23.19 -12.33 15.65
C GLU A 36 -24.49 -11.61 15.27
N THR A 37 -24.44 -10.75 14.25
CA THR A 37 -25.56 -9.87 13.87
C THR A 37 -26.29 -10.29 12.60
N ASN A 38 -25.69 -11.18 11.78
CA ASN A 38 -26.13 -11.54 10.43
C ASN A 38 -26.23 -10.37 9.44
N HIS A 39 -25.61 -9.23 9.75
CA HIS A 39 -25.50 -8.15 8.78
C HIS A 39 -24.40 -8.43 7.74
N GLY A 40 -24.60 -7.95 6.52
CA GLY A 40 -23.59 -8.00 5.47
C GLY A 40 -22.33 -7.24 5.88
N LEU A 41 -21.17 -7.85 5.67
CA LEU A 41 -19.88 -7.27 6.01
C LEU A 41 -19.09 -6.96 4.73
N VAL A 42 -18.49 -5.78 4.68
CA VAL A 42 -17.47 -5.43 3.69
C VAL A 42 -16.21 -5.06 4.45
N THR A 43 -15.15 -5.84 4.25
CA THR A 43 -13.88 -5.67 4.95
C THR A 43 -13.22 -4.34 4.56
N ASP A 44 -12.47 -3.76 5.50
CA ASP A 44 -11.69 -2.56 5.26
C ASP A 44 -10.66 -2.77 4.13
N VAL A 45 -10.04 -3.95 4.05
CA VAL A 45 -9.11 -4.31 2.98
C VAL A 45 -9.78 -4.34 1.60
N CYS A 46 -11.06 -4.73 1.50
CA CYS A 46 -11.82 -4.66 0.25
C CYS A 46 -11.97 -3.20 -0.21
N LEU A 47 -12.38 -2.30 0.68
CA LEU A 47 -12.54 -0.87 0.36
C LEU A 47 -11.19 -0.22 0.02
N LYS A 48 -10.14 -0.52 0.79
CA LYS A 48 -8.77 -0.04 0.51
C LYS A 48 -8.29 -0.51 -0.87
N ARG A 49 -8.63 -1.74 -1.30
CA ARG A 49 -8.32 -2.21 -2.66
C ARG A 49 -9.08 -1.40 -3.72
N LYS A 50 -10.37 -1.11 -3.52
CA LYS A 50 -11.14 -0.27 -4.46
C LYS A 50 -10.55 1.14 -4.58
N ILE A 51 -10.10 1.73 -3.46
CA ILE A 51 -9.43 3.04 -3.47
C ILE A 51 -8.11 2.97 -4.25
N ARG A 52 -7.27 1.94 -4.03
CA ARG A 52 -6.03 1.74 -4.80
C ARG A 52 -6.30 1.63 -6.30
N ASN A 53 -7.24 0.77 -6.69
CA ASN A 53 -7.60 0.57 -8.10
C ASN A 53 -8.12 1.88 -8.72
N TYR A 54 -8.92 2.65 -7.99
CA TYR A 54 -9.39 3.95 -8.47
C TYR A 54 -8.22 4.92 -8.71
N VAL A 55 -7.29 5.03 -7.75
CA VAL A 55 -6.13 5.92 -7.89
C VAL A 55 -5.24 5.48 -9.04
N GLU A 56 -5.00 4.18 -9.20
CA GLU A 56 -4.27 3.63 -10.34
C GLU A 56 -4.92 4.00 -11.67
N LEU A 57 -6.24 3.86 -11.80
CA LEU A 57 -6.98 4.16 -13.03
C LEU A 57 -7.07 5.67 -13.31
N ALA A 58 -7.36 6.48 -12.29
CA ALA A 58 -7.61 7.91 -12.45
C ALA A 58 -6.31 8.73 -12.54
N HIS A 59 -5.20 8.20 -12.01
CA HIS A 59 -3.92 8.90 -11.89
C HIS A 59 -2.75 8.07 -12.43
N ALA A 60 -3.02 7.24 -13.43
CA ALA A 60 -2.02 6.41 -14.08
C ALA A 60 -0.85 7.27 -14.59
N GLY A 61 0.37 6.91 -14.17
CA GLY A 61 1.59 7.60 -14.59
C GLY A 61 1.85 8.95 -13.93
N GLU A 62 0.98 9.41 -13.02
CA GLU A 62 1.28 10.61 -12.22
C GLU A 62 2.29 10.29 -11.12
N ASP A 63 3.40 11.02 -11.10
CA ASP A 63 4.43 10.90 -10.07
C ASP A 63 3.82 11.09 -8.66
N GLY A 64 4.23 10.23 -7.73
CA GLY A 64 3.75 10.25 -6.35
C GLY A 64 2.36 9.64 -6.12
N ARG A 65 1.75 9.08 -7.16
CA ARG A 65 0.46 8.36 -7.10
C ARG A 65 0.56 6.89 -7.49
N HIS A 66 1.76 6.34 -7.59
CA HIS A 66 1.94 4.90 -7.85
C HIS A 66 1.35 4.05 -6.71
N ILE A 67 0.98 2.82 -7.03
CA ILE A 67 0.47 1.85 -6.07
C ILE A 67 1.57 0.84 -5.74
N TYR A 68 1.77 0.61 -4.44
CA TYR A 68 2.76 -0.33 -3.93
C TYR A 68 2.23 -1.76 -3.93
N VAL A 69 0.97 -1.97 -3.53
CA VAL A 69 0.32 -3.29 -3.53
C VAL A 69 -0.48 -3.51 -4.82
N GLU A 70 0.22 -3.97 -5.85
CA GLU A 70 -0.35 -4.33 -7.16
C GLU A 70 -0.48 -5.86 -7.30
N GLU A 71 -1.35 -6.31 -8.20
CA GLU A 71 -1.47 -7.74 -8.53
C GLU A 71 -0.23 -8.24 -9.27
N GLY A 72 0.34 -9.37 -8.82
CA GLY A 72 1.52 -9.99 -9.44
C GLY A 72 2.85 -9.25 -9.24
N ALA A 73 2.86 -8.12 -8.54
CA ALA A 73 4.07 -7.32 -8.33
C ALA A 73 4.98 -7.89 -7.22
N ILE A 74 6.29 -7.75 -7.42
CA ILE A 74 7.31 -8.09 -6.42
C ILE A 74 7.64 -6.83 -5.61
N LEU A 75 7.28 -6.83 -4.33
CA LEU A 75 7.45 -5.65 -3.46
C LEU A 75 8.92 -5.24 -3.31
N ASN A 76 9.85 -6.20 -3.28
CA ASN A 76 11.28 -5.92 -3.19
C ASN A 76 11.80 -5.11 -4.39
N ASP A 77 11.19 -5.26 -5.57
CA ASP A 77 11.59 -4.47 -6.75
C ASP A 77 11.18 -3.01 -6.60
N LYS A 78 10.04 -2.75 -5.94
CA LYS A 78 9.61 -1.39 -5.55
C LYS A 78 10.57 -0.80 -4.51
N HIS A 79 10.99 -1.60 -3.52
CA HIS A 79 12.00 -1.15 -2.53
C HIS A 79 13.34 -0.80 -3.18
N ARG A 80 13.77 -1.55 -4.20
CA ARG A 80 15.01 -1.27 -4.93
C ARG A 80 14.97 0.08 -5.63
N GLN A 81 13.80 0.60 -6.02
CA GLN A 81 13.70 1.95 -6.59
C GLN A 81 14.20 3.01 -5.61
N ALA A 82 13.86 2.88 -4.32
CA ALA A 82 14.36 3.76 -3.28
C ALA A 82 15.89 3.64 -3.13
N TYR A 83 16.42 2.41 -3.14
CA TYR A 83 17.86 2.19 -3.07
C TYR A 83 18.62 2.71 -4.29
N ARG A 84 18.07 2.59 -5.51
CA ARG A 84 18.66 3.15 -6.74
C ARG A 84 18.71 4.68 -6.67
N ALA A 85 17.67 5.31 -6.12
CA ALA A 85 17.65 6.76 -5.94
C ALA A 85 18.67 7.26 -4.91
N LEU A 86 18.89 6.51 -3.82
CA LEU A 86 19.79 6.92 -2.73
C LEU A 86 21.25 6.44 -2.91
N ARG A 87 21.46 5.35 -3.65
CA ARG A 87 22.76 4.71 -3.90
C ARG A 87 22.96 4.38 -5.39
N PRO A 88 22.91 5.36 -6.31
CA PRO A 88 22.98 5.10 -7.75
C PRO A 88 24.26 4.37 -8.18
N GLU A 89 25.37 4.58 -7.46
CA GLU A 89 26.69 4.01 -7.76
C GLU A 89 26.98 2.68 -7.03
N ASP A 90 26.06 2.17 -6.20
CA ASP A 90 26.29 0.93 -5.43
C ASP A 90 25.85 -0.30 -6.24
N PRO A 91 26.79 -1.10 -6.80
CA PRO A 91 26.46 -2.23 -7.67
C PRO A 91 25.71 -3.35 -6.93
N LYS A 92 25.65 -3.30 -5.59
CA LYS A 92 24.90 -4.25 -4.77
C LYS A 92 23.39 -4.02 -4.85
N VAL A 93 22.95 -2.81 -5.24
CA VAL A 93 21.52 -2.46 -5.28
C VAL A 93 20.71 -3.39 -6.19
N ASP A 94 21.31 -3.87 -7.28
CA ASP A 94 20.63 -4.78 -8.22
C ASP A 94 21.01 -6.25 -8.03
N LYS A 95 22.11 -6.54 -7.33
CA LYS A 95 22.67 -7.90 -7.21
C LYS A 95 22.31 -8.59 -5.90
N ASP A 96 22.26 -7.85 -4.79
CA ASP A 96 22.12 -8.46 -3.48
C ASP A 96 20.65 -8.78 -3.19
N ALA A 97 20.40 -10.00 -2.72
CA ALA A 97 19.07 -10.45 -2.31
C ALA A 97 18.56 -9.74 -1.04
N LYS A 98 19.47 -9.17 -0.24
CA LYS A 98 19.16 -8.44 0.99
C LYS A 98 19.87 -7.10 1.01
N LEU A 99 19.14 -6.04 1.37
CA LEU A 99 19.70 -4.70 1.55
C LEU A 99 19.18 -4.13 2.86
N ASN A 100 20.07 -3.48 3.61
CA ASN A 100 19.72 -2.76 4.82
C ASN A 100 20.24 -1.31 4.76
N PRO A 101 19.55 -0.37 5.40
CA PRO A 101 20.10 0.97 5.59
C PRO A 101 21.40 0.90 6.39
N LYS A 102 22.36 1.76 6.04
CA LYS A 102 23.67 1.91 6.69
C LYS A 102 23.61 2.86 7.89
N SER A 103 22.58 3.69 7.97
CA SER A 103 22.34 4.63 9.07
C SER A 103 20.86 4.91 9.26
N ASP A 104 20.49 5.49 10.41
CA ASP A 104 19.11 5.92 10.69
C ASP A 104 18.64 7.01 9.73
N GLU A 105 19.54 7.90 9.33
CA GLU A 105 19.26 8.93 8.33
C GLU A 105 18.89 8.32 6.97
N GLU A 106 19.63 7.32 6.53
CA GLU A 106 19.33 6.62 5.29
C GLU A 106 18.01 5.85 5.41
N ALA A 107 17.77 5.19 6.54
CA ALA A 107 16.51 4.52 6.82
C ALA A 107 15.32 5.49 6.74
N ALA A 108 15.49 6.73 7.24
CA ALA A 108 14.48 7.78 7.13
C ALA A 108 14.26 8.23 5.68
N ARG A 109 15.33 8.42 4.89
CA ARG A 109 15.22 8.80 3.47
C ARG A 109 14.60 7.71 2.62
N LEU A 110 14.89 6.42 2.88
CA LEU A 110 14.24 5.29 2.20
C LEU A 110 12.74 5.27 2.49
N ARG A 111 12.34 5.40 3.77
CA ARG A 111 10.92 5.51 4.14
C ARG A 111 10.25 6.70 3.46
N GLN A 112 10.90 7.85 3.47
CA GLN A 112 10.38 9.07 2.87
C GLN A 112 10.18 8.91 1.36
N PHE A 113 11.16 8.31 0.65
CA PHE A 113 11.03 7.99 -0.77
C PHE A 113 9.80 7.10 -1.02
N MET A 114 9.59 6.07 -0.20
CA MET A 114 8.42 5.20 -0.36
C MET A 114 7.11 5.97 -0.15
N CYS A 115 7.02 6.84 0.85
CA CYS A 115 5.86 7.70 1.08
C CYS A 115 5.64 8.71 -0.04
N ASP A 116 6.71 9.28 -0.62
CA ASP A 116 6.58 10.29 -1.65
C ASP A 116 6.11 9.70 -2.98
N ASN A 117 6.56 8.49 -3.31
CA ASN A 117 6.29 7.85 -4.60
C ASN A 117 5.02 6.99 -4.62
N PHE A 118 4.67 6.36 -3.48
CA PHE A 118 3.55 5.41 -3.41
C PHE A 118 2.39 5.99 -2.57
N PHE A 119 1.25 6.18 -3.22
CA PHE A 119 0.05 6.73 -2.59
C PHE A 119 -0.44 5.86 -1.43
N ASP A 120 -0.54 4.56 -1.65
CA ASP A 120 -1.11 3.65 -0.67
C ASP A 120 -0.18 3.40 0.53
N VAL A 121 1.13 3.50 0.36
CA VAL A 121 2.09 3.50 1.48
C VAL A 121 1.87 4.76 2.34
N ARG A 122 1.75 5.92 1.69
CA ARG A 122 1.53 7.21 2.36
C ARG A 122 0.20 7.26 3.08
N THR A 123 -0.85 6.66 2.53
CA THR A 123 -2.22 6.78 3.04
C THR A 123 -2.63 5.65 3.99
N PHE A 124 -2.18 4.41 3.75
CA PHE A 124 -2.60 3.24 4.54
C PHE A 124 -1.46 2.62 5.34
N GLY A 125 -0.23 3.06 5.15
CA GLY A 125 0.96 2.43 5.70
C GLY A 125 1.35 1.15 4.98
N ALA A 126 2.57 0.69 5.29
CA ALA A 126 3.13 -0.55 4.78
C ALA A 126 4.28 -1.05 5.67
N VAL A 127 4.47 -2.37 5.70
CA VAL A 127 5.69 -3.00 6.21
C VAL A 127 6.58 -3.32 5.02
N MET A 128 7.82 -2.82 5.05
CA MET A 128 8.78 -2.84 3.94
C MET A 128 10.16 -3.31 4.40
N SER A 129 10.22 -4.18 5.41
CA SER A 129 11.48 -4.62 6.05
C SER A 129 12.00 -5.98 5.55
N THR A 130 11.26 -6.68 4.71
CA THR A 130 11.59 -8.04 4.27
C THR A 130 12.56 -8.03 3.08
N GLY A 131 13.75 -8.60 3.26
CA GLY A 131 14.75 -8.71 2.18
C GLY A 131 15.44 -7.38 1.89
N VAL A 132 14.77 -6.47 1.19
CA VAL A 132 15.25 -5.12 0.88
C VAL A 132 14.58 -4.11 1.82
N ASN A 133 15.28 -3.71 2.88
CA ASN A 133 14.67 -3.06 4.02
C ASN A 133 14.49 -1.54 3.84
N CYS A 134 13.26 -1.10 3.62
CA CYS A 134 12.84 0.30 3.66
C CYS A 134 12.06 0.66 4.95
N GLY A 135 12.00 -0.21 5.96
CA GLY A 135 11.35 0.07 7.25
C GLY A 135 9.83 -0.17 7.26
N GLN A 136 9.10 0.66 8.00
CA GLN A 136 7.63 0.56 8.16
C GLN A 136 6.97 1.92 8.32
N VAL A 137 5.69 2.03 7.93
CA VAL A 137 4.85 3.24 8.00
C VAL A 137 3.44 2.85 8.46
N ARG A 138 2.77 3.68 9.27
CA ARG A 138 1.43 3.40 9.84
C ARG A 138 0.25 4.06 9.11
N GLY A 139 0.52 4.88 8.09
CA GLY A 139 -0.48 5.71 7.40
C GLY A 139 -0.83 6.95 8.22
#